data_AF-A0A0J8RLM6-F1
#
_entry.id   AF-A0A0J8RLM6-F1
#
_cell.length_a   1.000
_cell.length_b   1.000
_cell.length_c   1.000
_cell.angle_alpha   90.00
_cell.angle_beta   90.00
_cell.angle_gamma   90.00
#
_symmetry.space_group_name_H-M   'P 1'
#
loop_
_entity.id
_entity.type
_entity.pdbx_description
1 polymer ?
#
loop_
_entity_poly.entity_id
_entity_poly.type
_entity_poly.pdbx_seq_one_letter_code
_entity_poly.pdbx_strand_id
1 'polypeptide(L)'
;MSASLTAPWPNVSRSSTESPSPQATMLSGTISCSSDHPPTRRSSQGTATLLICSRRCMTPLKLEILNLPVRFLSRYDKSATNIKEAELWLSIGQVPWATAYSTWYHQYITFPIQALTAAILLREYTITDYGTYLSIPRGLRDQMVIYKKGTNDADDPLLNPAHLLVGARAKNAKMAKEFAKWLVSKEGGQKVIEGFKKDGQQLYSPAPYRHI
;
A
#
# COMPACT_ATOMS: atom_id res chain seq x y z
N MET A 1 62.23 -47.11 19.55
CA MET A 1 61.72 -46.36 18.38
C MET A 1 62.72 -45.24 18.09
N SER A 2 63.00 -44.95 16.81
CA SER A 2 64.26 -44.29 16.41
C SER A 2 64.32 -42.80 16.71
N ALA A 3 65.53 -42.29 16.90
CA ALA A 3 65.86 -40.86 17.03
C ALA A 3 66.95 -40.49 16.02
N SER A 4 66.95 -39.26 15.50
CA SER A 4 68.14 -38.41 15.23
C SER A 4 67.78 -37.11 14.50
N LEU A 5 68.61 -36.08 14.69
CA LEU A 5 68.50 -34.75 14.08
C LEU A 5 69.25 -34.66 12.73
N THR A 6 68.95 -33.63 11.93
CA THR A 6 69.95 -32.82 11.18
C THR A 6 69.32 -31.61 10.48
N ALA A 7 70.14 -30.62 10.10
CA ALA A 7 69.80 -29.34 9.45
C ALA A 7 70.99 -28.95 8.51
N PRO A 8 71.20 -27.70 7.98
CA PRO A 8 70.31 -26.66 7.41
C PRO A 8 70.86 -26.00 6.07
N TRP A 9 70.17 -24.94 5.55
CA TRP A 9 70.67 -23.82 4.67
C TRP A 9 70.92 -24.03 3.14
N PRO A 10 71.03 -22.97 2.27
CA PRO A 10 70.61 -21.55 2.36
C PRO A 10 70.01 -20.84 1.06
N ASN A 11 69.56 -19.59 1.25
CA ASN A 11 69.79 -18.35 0.44
C ASN A 11 68.95 -17.84 -0.78
N VAL A 12 68.56 -16.55 -0.63
CA VAL A 12 68.66 -15.38 -1.56
C VAL A 12 67.51 -14.96 -2.51
N SER A 13 67.44 -13.63 -2.73
CA SER A 13 66.46 -12.78 -3.43
C SER A 13 66.73 -12.66 -4.97
N ARG A 14 66.02 -11.92 -5.85
CA ARG A 14 65.31 -10.62 -5.74
C ARG A 14 64.42 -10.29 -6.98
N SER A 15 63.31 -9.59 -6.76
CA SER A 15 62.63 -8.55 -7.61
C SER A 15 62.45 -8.68 -9.14
N SER A 16 61.17 -8.73 -9.57
CA SER A 16 60.56 -8.06 -10.74
C SER A 16 59.02 -8.29 -10.69
N THR A 17 58.07 -7.47 -11.20
CA THR A 17 58.03 -6.05 -11.65
C THR A 17 56.59 -5.50 -11.46
N GLU A 18 56.24 -4.35 -12.06
CA GLU A 18 54.99 -3.57 -11.89
C GLU A 18 53.69 -4.14 -12.51
N SER A 19 52.53 -3.72 -11.96
CA SER A 19 51.26 -3.49 -12.69
C SER A 19 50.31 -2.59 -11.88
N PRO A 20 49.89 -1.40 -12.38
CA PRO A 20 49.02 -0.47 -11.65
C PRO A 20 47.52 -0.61 -11.98
N SER A 21 46.69 0.13 -11.24
CA SER A 21 45.22 0.15 -11.30
C SER A 21 44.60 0.59 -12.65
N PRO A 22 43.40 0.09 -13.01
CA PRO A 22 42.49 0.79 -13.91
C PRO A 22 41.67 1.85 -13.15
N GLN A 23 41.79 3.11 -13.56
CA GLN A 23 40.91 4.20 -13.11
C GLN A 23 39.54 4.11 -13.81
N ALA A 24 38.52 4.73 -13.21
CA ALA A 24 37.18 4.80 -13.79
C ALA A 24 37.13 5.79 -14.97
N THR A 25 37.05 5.29 -16.20
CA THR A 25 36.82 6.12 -17.40
C THR A 25 35.33 6.34 -17.63
N MET A 26 34.89 7.58 -17.46
CA MET A 26 33.55 8.04 -17.86
C MET A 26 33.45 8.05 -19.40
N LEU A 27 32.71 7.10 -19.98
CA LEU A 27 32.35 7.13 -21.40
C LEU A 27 30.96 7.74 -21.58
N SER A 28 30.96 8.95 -22.16
CA SER A 28 29.74 9.62 -22.65
C SER A 28 29.18 8.85 -23.85
N GLY A 29 28.12 8.09 -23.62
CA GLY A 29 27.37 7.38 -24.67
C GLY A 29 26.01 8.01 -24.91
N THR A 30 25.88 8.82 -25.96
CA THR A 30 24.59 9.30 -26.46
C THR A 30 23.77 8.13 -27.02
N ILE A 31 22.73 7.71 -26.29
CA ILE A 31 21.76 6.74 -26.79
C ILE A 31 20.65 7.50 -27.54
N SER A 32 20.61 7.32 -28.86
CA SER A 32 19.45 7.70 -29.66
C SER A 32 18.34 6.67 -29.47
N CYS A 33 17.24 7.06 -28.82
CA CYS A 33 16.06 6.20 -28.68
C CYS A 33 15.04 6.52 -29.77
N SER A 34 14.84 5.56 -30.67
CA SER A 34 13.81 5.58 -31.71
C SER A 34 12.40 5.75 -31.13
N SER A 35 11.51 6.33 -31.93
CA SER A 35 10.14 6.69 -31.53
C SER A 35 9.19 5.48 -31.47
N ASP A 36 9.22 4.75 -30.36
CA ASP A 36 8.18 3.75 -30.04
C ASP A 36 6.93 4.38 -29.41
N HIS A 37 5.76 3.96 -29.89
CA HIS A 37 4.48 4.45 -29.41
C HIS A 37 4.21 4.04 -27.94
N PRO A 38 3.70 4.94 -27.08
CA PRO A 38 3.39 4.60 -25.70
C PRO A 38 2.24 3.59 -25.60
N PRO A 39 2.30 2.61 -24.67
CA PRO A 39 1.19 1.70 -24.43
C PRO A 39 -0.04 2.49 -23.97
N THR A 40 -1.19 2.24 -24.61
CA THR A 40 -2.41 3.03 -24.40
C THR A 40 -2.98 2.79 -22.99
N ARG A 41 -2.61 3.65 -22.02
CA ARG A 41 -3.20 3.67 -20.67
C ARG A 41 -4.70 3.97 -20.72
N ARG A 42 -5.54 2.94 -20.83
CA ARG A 42 -6.97 3.05 -20.56
C ARG A 42 -7.21 2.87 -19.06
N SER A 43 -7.30 3.98 -18.35
CA SER A 43 -7.71 3.99 -16.93
C SER A 43 -9.21 3.76 -16.82
N SER A 44 -9.60 2.53 -16.48
CA SER A 44 -10.82 2.33 -15.70
C SER A 44 -10.54 2.84 -14.29
N GLN A 45 -11.49 3.54 -13.67
CA GLN A 45 -11.39 3.93 -12.27
C GLN A 45 -12.65 3.43 -11.57
N GLY A 46 -12.52 2.43 -10.69
CA GLY A 46 -13.54 2.18 -9.68
C GLY A 46 -13.04 2.79 -8.39
N THR A 47 -13.78 3.70 -7.75
CA THR A 47 -13.30 4.32 -6.52
C THR A 47 -13.74 3.50 -5.30
N ALA A 48 -12.75 2.97 -4.58
CA ALA A 48 -12.95 2.56 -3.20
C ALA A 48 -12.66 3.76 -2.30
N THR A 49 -13.38 3.83 -1.18
CA THR A 49 -13.23 4.90 -0.21
C THR A 49 -12.55 4.38 1.05
N LEU A 50 -11.55 5.09 1.58
CA LEU A 50 -11.04 4.81 2.93
C LEU A 50 -11.77 5.62 4.01
N LEU A 51 -11.77 5.06 5.20
CA LEU A 51 -12.37 5.58 6.41
C LEU A 51 -11.31 5.71 7.51
N ILE A 52 -11.37 6.81 8.27
CA ILE A 52 -10.78 6.91 9.60
C ILE A 52 -11.88 6.54 10.61
N CYS A 53 -11.65 5.51 11.41
CA CYS A 53 -12.62 4.99 12.38
C CYS A 53 -12.08 5.04 13.81
N SER A 54 -12.92 5.39 14.79
CA SER A 54 -12.63 5.29 16.24
C SER A 54 -13.94 5.39 17.06
N ARG A 55 -13.89 5.75 18.34
CA ARG A 55 -14.97 5.59 19.34
C ARG A 55 -16.30 6.27 19.02
N ARG A 56 -17.39 5.62 19.42
CA ARG A 56 -18.65 6.31 19.76
C ARG A 56 -18.58 6.88 21.17
N CYS A 57 -18.93 8.16 21.32
CA CYS A 57 -19.20 8.74 22.63
C CYS A 57 -20.57 8.20 23.11
N MET A 58 -20.60 7.47 24.22
CA MET A 58 -21.87 7.10 24.86
C MET A 58 -22.49 8.31 25.57
N THR A 59 -23.80 8.21 25.83
CA THR A 59 -24.69 9.27 26.31
C THR A 59 -24.21 10.01 27.57
N PRO A 60 -24.66 11.27 27.78
CA PRO A 60 -24.17 12.12 28.86
C PRO A 60 -24.75 11.73 30.23
N LEU A 61 -24.32 10.59 30.80
CA LEU A 61 -24.69 10.18 32.16
C LEU A 61 -23.68 9.28 32.88
N LYS A 62 -22.39 9.43 32.54
CA LYS A 62 -21.25 9.26 33.46
C LYS A 62 -19.98 9.74 32.78
N LEU A 63 -19.50 10.93 33.15
CA LEU A 63 -18.23 11.46 32.69
C LEU A 63 -17.05 10.83 33.46
N GLU A 64 -17.01 9.50 33.54
CA GLU A 64 -15.74 8.82 33.77
C GLU A 64 -14.90 9.05 32.53
N ILE A 65 -14.01 10.04 32.61
CA ILE A 65 -12.95 10.26 31.62
C ILE A 65 -12.02 9.05 31.73
N LEU A 66 -12.37 7.97 31.04
CA LEU A 66 -11.52 6.81 30.87
C LEU A 66 -10.27 7.27 30.12
N ASN A 67 -9.21 7.54 30.88
CA ASN A 67 -7.85 7.88 30.45
C ASN A 67 -7.20 6.71 29.70
N LEU A 68 -7.81 6.36 28.59
CA LEU A 68 -7.38 5.31 27.68
C LEU A 68 -6.44 5.93 26.65
N PRO A 69 -5.23 5.40 26.48
CA PRO A 69 -4.24 5.99 25.58
C PRO A 69 -4.79 6.08 24.16
N VAL A 70 -4.48 7.18 23.48
CA VAL A 70 -4.69 7.28 22.02
C VAL A 70 -3.72 6.32 21.35
N ARG A 71 -4.25 5.44 20.51
CA ARG A 71 -3.50 4.43 19.76
C ARG A 71 -4.02 4.35 18.34
N PHE A 72 -3.14 4.00 17.40
CA PHE A 72 -3.45 3.83 15.99
C PHE A 72 -3.06 2.44 15.52
N LEU A 73 -4.02 1.63 15.07
CA LEU A 73 -3.79 0.29 14.54
C LEU A 73 -3.41 0.37 13.06
N SER A 74 -2.17 0.01 12.75
CA SER A 74 -1.68 -0.30 11.41
C SER A 74 -1.66 -1.80 11.17
N ARG A 75 -1.98 -2.21 9.95
CA ARG A 75 -1.81 -3.59 9.49
C ARG A 75 -0.35 -3.95 9.21
N TYR A 76 0.52 -2.96 8.96
CA TYR A 76 1.97 -3.11 8.79
C TYR A 76 2.41 -4.27 7.85
N ASP A 77 1.63 -4.50 6.79
CA ASP A 77 1.69 -5.71 5.94
C ASP A 77 1.96 -5.41 4.45
N LYS A 78 2.42 -4.20 4.12
CA LYS A 78 2.64 -3.70 2.76
C LYS A 78 1.40 -3.67 1.86
N SER A 79 0.19 -3.82 2.42
CA SER A 79 -1.06 -3.64 1.68
C SER A 79 -1.29 -2.18 1.28
N ALA A 80 -2.19 -1.93 0.32
CA ALA A 80 -2.61 -0.58 -0.04
C ALA A 80 -3.11 0.25 1.17
N THR A 81 -3.72 -0.41 2.17
CA THR A 81 -4.12 0.23 3.43
C THR A 81 -2.91 0.71 4.24
N ASN A 82 -1.88 -0.13 4.38
CA ASN A 82 -0.64 0.21 5.09
C ASN A 82 0.15 1.30 4.36
N ILE A 83 0.27 1.21 3.03
CA ILE A 83 0.86 2.28 2.20
C ILE A 83 0.12 3.61 2.45
N LYS A 84 -1.21 3.58 2.44
CA LYS A 84 -2.02 4.80 2.61
C LYS A 84 -1.89 5.43 3.99
N GLU A 85 -1.88 4.67 5.07
CA GLU A 85 -1.64 5.26 6.41
C GLU A 85 -0.20 5.72 6.61
N ALA A 86 0.79 5.03 6.04
CA ALA A 86 2.17 5.50 6.03
C ALA A 86 2.33 6.84 5.26
N GLU A 87 1.68 6.99 4.10
CA GLU A 87 1.60 8.27 3.36
C GLU A 87 0.99 9.40 4.22
N LEU A 88 -0.07 9.11 4.97
CA LEU A 88 -0.72 10.09 5.86
C LEU A 88 0.16 10.49 7.05
N TRP A 89 0.93 9.58 7.64
CA TRP A 89 1.89 9.92 8.68
C TRP A 89 3.05 10.76 8.14
N LEU A 90 3.58 10.39 6.98
CA LEU A 90 4.67 11.12 6.32
C LEU A 90 4.26 12.54 5.89
N SER A 91 3.00 12.74 5.46
CA SER A 91 2.52 14.07 5.03
C SER A 91 2.47 15.10 6.15
N ILE A 92 2.41 14.68 7.41
CA ILE A 92 2.53 15.53 8.60
C ILE A 92 3.94 15.47 9.25
N GLY A 93 4.93 14.95 8.53
CA GLY A 93 6.32 14.85 8.98
C GLY A 93 6.57 13.82 10.09
N GLN A 94 5.67 12.85 10.29
CA GLN A 94 5.77 11.83 11.33
C GLN A 94 6.22 10.48 10.75
N VAL A 95 7.05 9.75 11.50
CA VAL A 95 7.51 8.40 11.15
C VAL A 95 7.34 7.46 12.35
N PRO A 96 6.10 7.04 12.70
CA PRO A 96 5.83 6.31 13.95
C PRO A 96 6.57 4.97 14.10
N TRP A 97 6.96 4.36 12.97
CA TRP A 97 7.69 3.09 12.88
C TRP A 97 9.23 3.25 12.88
N ALA A 98 9.78 4.46 13.06
CA ALA A 98 11.22 4.70 13.13
C ALA A 98 11.88 4.09 14.39
N THR A 99 13.21 4.18 14.48
CA THR A 99 13.99 3.67 15.62
C THR A 99 13.59 4.29 16.97
N ALA A 100 13.16 5.55 16.99
CA ALA A 100 12.42 6.15 18.09
C ALA A 100 10.95 5.69 18.05
N TYR A 101 10.73 4.40 18.33
CA TYR A 101 9.46 3.73 18.07
C TYR A 101 8.28 4.33 18.86
N SER A 102 7.22 4.71 18.15
CA SER A 102 6.01 5.24 18.77
C SER A 102 5.15 4.11 19.34
N THR A 103 5.17 3.91 20.66
CA THR A 103 4.44 2.82 21.33
C THR A 103 2.92 2.85 21.15
N TRP A 104 2.36 4.01 20.77
CA TRP A 104 0.96 4.19 20.40
C TRP A 104 0.62 3.75 18.97
N TYR A 105 1.63 3.57 18.11
CA TYR A 105 1.48 2.95 16.79
C TYR A 105 1.46 1.42 16.97
N HIS A 106 0.28 0.84 16.82
CA HIS A 106 0.02 -0.57 17.07
C HIS A 106 0.09 -1.36 15.76
N GLN A 107 1.08 -2.25 15.64
CA GLN A 107 1.17 -3.17 14.50
C GLN A 107 0.31 -4.41 14.79
N TYR A 108 -0.71 -4.64 13.96
CA TYR A 108 -1.59 -5.80 14.07
C TYR A 108 -1.76 -6.48 12.70
N ILE A 109 -0.78 -7.33 12.38
CA ILE A 109 -0.52 -7.88 11.03
C ILE A 109 -1.56 -8.96 10.67
N THR A 110 -2.71 -8.51 10.16
CA THR A 110 -3.87 -9.36 9.83
C THR A 110 -4.65 -8.83 8.63
N PHE A 111 -5.61 -9.64 8.15
CA PHE A 111 -6.50 -9.25 7.04
C PHE A 111 -7.49 -8.15 7.44
N PRO A 112 -8.05 -7.38 6.48
CA PRO A 112 -8.80 -6.15 6.78
C PRO A 112 -9.92 -6.29 7.82
N ILE A 113 -10.74 -7.35 7.74
CA ILE A 113 -11.86 -7.59 8.67
C ILE A 113 -11.36 -7.84 10.10
N GLN A 114 -10.27 -8.58 10.25
CA GLN A 114 -9.66 -8.89 11.55
C GLN A 114 -9.05 -7.62 12.16
N ALA A 115 -8.30 -6.85 11.36
CA ALA A 115 -7.70 -5.59 11.79
C ALA A 115 -8.76 -4.54 12.21
N LEU A 116 -9.84 -4.37 11.42
CA LEU A 116 -10.92 -3.46 11.80
C LEU A 116 -11.65 -3.94 13.07
N THR A 117 -11.90 -5.24 13.19
CA THR A 117 -12.54 -5.81 14.39
C THR A 117 -11.66 -5.58 15.64
N ALA A 118 -10.35 -5.81 15.52
CA ALA A 118 -9.39 -5.55 16.60
C ALA A 118 -9.35 -4.06 16.98
N ALA A 119 -9.29 -3.14 16.01
CA ALA A 119 -9.31 -1.70 16.28
C ALA A 119 -10.57 -1.26 17.05
N ILE A 120 -11.75 -1.79 16.69
CA ILE A 120 -13.01 -1.52 17.38
C ILE A 120 -12.97 -2.04 18.82
N LEU A 121 -12.61 -3.31 19.02
CA LEU A 121 -12.58 -3.95 20.35
C LEU A 121 -11.54 -3.32 21.28
N LEU A 122 -10.38 -2.93 20.75
CA LEU A 122 -9.31 -2.25 21.49
C LEU A 122 -9.56 -0.74 21.64
N ARG A 123 -10.57 -0.19 20.95
CA ARG A 123 -10.97 1.23 20.94
C ARG A 123 -9.87 2.18 20.44
N GLU A 124 -9.19 1.73 19.38
CA GLU A 124 -8.07 2.39 18.70
C GLU A 124 -8.55 3.07 17.40
N TYR A 125 -7.79 4.04 16.91
CA TYR A 125 -7.99 4.61 15.58
C TYR A 125 -7.43 3.66 14.52
N THR A 126 -8.06 3.56 13.34
CA THR A 126 -7.46 2.86 12.20
C THR A 126 -7.92 3.45 10.87
N ILE A 127 -7.13 3.18 9.82
CA ILE A 127 -7.47 3.41 8.42
C ILE A 127 -7.99 2.08 7.84
N THR A 128 -9.21 2.08 7.31
CA THR A 128 -9.85 0.91 6.70
C THR A 128 -10.56 1.30 5.40
N ASP A 129 -10.97 0.33 4.58
CA ASP A 129 -11.78 0.59 3.38
C ASP A 129 -13.29 0.39 3.63
N TYR A 130 -14.12 1.06 2.82
CA TYR A 130 -15.57 1.02 2.95
C TYR A 130 -16.16 -0.38 2.75
N GLY A 131 -15.51 -1.25 1.96
CA GLY A 131 -15.93 -2.64 1.78
C GLY A 131 -15.71 -3.48 3.03
N THR A 132 -14.57 -3.31 3.69
CA THR A 132 -14.27 -3.93 4.99
C THR A 132 -15.25 -3.45 6.06
N TYR A 133 -15.56 -2.15 6.12
CA TYR A 133 -16.59 -1.61 7.02
C TYR A 133 -17.98 -2.21 6.78
N LEU A 134 -18.41 -2.36 5.52
CA LEU A 134 -19.66 -3.04 5.16
C LEU A 134 -19.60 -4.57 5.33
N SER A 135 -18.44 -5.14 5.66
CA SER A 135 -18.26 -6.59 5.90
C SER A 135 -18.41 -6.98 7.36
N ILE A 136 -18.16 -6.07 8.31
CA ILE A 136 -18.30 -6.38 9.74
C ILE A 136 -19.77 -6.37 10.20
N PRO A 137 -20.14 -7.15 11.24
CA PRO A 137 -21.46 -7.13 11.87
C PRO A 137 -21.89 -5.71 12.29
N ARG A 138 -23.19 -5.39 12.14
CA ARG A 138 -23.75 -4.07 12.47
C ARG A 138 -23.47 -3.66 13.93
N GLY A 139 -23.62 -4.58 14.88
CA GLY A 139 -23.32 -4.34 16.30
C GLY A 139 -21.85 -4.01 16.62
N LEU A 140 -20.88 -4.29 15.74
CA LEU A 140 -19.52 -3.76 15.85
C LEU A 140 -19.41 -2.35 15.26
N ARG A 141 -20.13 -2.06 14.17
CA ARG A 141 -20.20 -0.70 13.60
C ARG A 141 -20.83 0.29 14.59
N ASP A 142 -21.81 -0.15 15.38
CA ASP A 142 -22.46 0.69 16.40
C ASP A 142 -21.53 1.12 17.55
N GLN A 143 -20.38 0.46 17.71
CA GLN A 143 -19.34 0.76 18.71
C GLN A 143 -18.27 1.74 18.18
N MET A 144 -18.28 2.02 16.88
CA MET A 144 -17.37 2.97 16.23
C MET A 144 -18.11 4.12 15.52
N VAL A 145 -17.32 5.11 15.13
CA VAL A 145 -17.70 6.32 14.40
C VAL A 145 -16.72 6.48 13.26
N ILE A 146 -17.24 6.85 12.09
CA ILE A 146 -16.44 7.26 10.94
C ILE A 146 -16.13 8.75 11.13
N TYR A 147 -14.87 9.08 11.43
CA TYR A 147 -14.41 10.46 11.60
C TYR A 147 -14.18 11.16 10.27
N LYS A 148 -13.70 10.40 9.27
CA LYS A 148 -13.54 10.87 7.90
C LYS A 148 -13.85 9.71 6.95
N LYS A 149 -14.59 10.00 5.89
CA LYS A 149 -14.80 9.15 4.72
C LYS A 149 -14.22 9.91 3.52
N GLY A 150 -13.40 9.27 2.70
CA GLY A 150 -12.90 9.87 1.46
C GLY A 150 -14.03 10.19 0.46
N THR A 151 -13.84 11.23 -0.34
CA THR A 151 -14.76 11.63 -1.40
C THR A 151 -14.35 11.00 -2.75
N ASN A 152 -14.94 11.48 -3.85
CA ASN A 152 -14.50 11.19 -5.21
C ASN A 152 -13.66 12.36 -5.80
N ASP A 153 -13.28 13.34 -4.99
CA ASP A 153 -12.46 14.47 -5.43
C ASP A 153 -11.05 13.96 -5.73
N ALA A 154 -10.47 14.38 -6.86
CA ALA A 154 -9.22 13.81 -7.37
C ALA A 154 -8.03 13.96 -6.41
N ASP A 155 -8.05 14.99 -5.58
CA ASP A 155 -7.02 15.33 -4.60
C ASP A 155 -7.34 14.86 -3.16
N ASP A 156 -8.46 14.14 -2.93
CA ASP A 156 -8.74 13.57 -1.60
C ASP A 156 -7.73 12.45 -1.28
N PRO A 157 -6.92 12.57 -0.20
CA PRO A 157 -5.91 11.57 0.10
C PRO A 157 -6.49 10.18 0.42
N LEU A 158 -7.76 10.08 0.82
CA LEU A 158 -8.48 8.84 1.12
C LEU A 158 -9.20 8.24 -0.10
N LEU A 159 -9.08 8.86 -1.28
CA LEU A 159 -9.48 8.26 -2.56
C LEU A 159 -8.58 7.06 -2.88
N ASN A 160 -9.18 5.91 -3.21
CA ASN A 160 -8.46 4.71 -3.63
C ASN A 160 -8.94 4.25 -5.02
N PRO A 161 -8.29 4.71 -6.10
CA PRO A 161 -8.73 4.46 -7.47
C PRO A 161 -8.20 3.12 -8.01
N ALA A 162 -9.10 2.15 -8.20
CA ALA A 162 -8.78 0.85 -8.78
C ALA A 162 -8.65 0.94 -10.32
N HIS A 163 -7.51 0.49 -10.85
CA HIS A 163 -7.16 0.54 -12.27
C HIS A 163 -6.98 -0.87 -12.88
N LEU A 164 -7.51 -1.09 -14.08
CA LEU A 164 -7.22 -2.28 -14.88
C LEU A 164 -5.92 -2.10 -15.68
N LEU A 165 -5.08 -3.13 -15.67
CA LEU A 165 -3.88 -3.22 -16.51
C LEU A 165 -4.00 -4.39 -17.48
N VAL A 166 -3.81 -4.15 -18.77
CA VAL A 166 -3.69 -5.21 -19.79
C VAL A 166 -2.21 -5.53 -19.97
N GLY A 167 -1.80 -6.73 -19.56
CA GLY A 167 -0.41 -7.17 -19.66
C GLY A 167 0.06 -7.31 -21.12
N ALA A 168 1.21 -6.74 -21.46
CA ALA A 168 1.76 -6.77 -22.83
C ALA A 168 2.02 -8.19 -23.36
N ARG A 169 2.25 -9.17 -22.47
CA ARG A 169 2.43 -10.60 -22.79
C ARG A 169 1.25 -11.46 -22.34
N ALA A 170 0.03 -10.90 -22.25
CA ALA A 170 -1.15 -11.64 -21.84
C ALA A 170 -1.57 -12.67 -22.90
N LYS A 171 -1.74 -13.94 -22.49
CA LYS A 171 -2.16 -15.04 -23.38
C LYS A 171 -3.43 -14.71 -24.18
N ASN A 172 -4.41 -14.07 -23.51
CA ASN A 172 -5.72 -13.74 -24.09
C ASN A 172 -5.81 -12.25 -24.47
N ALA A 173 -4.77 -11.69 -25.12
CA ALA A 173 -4.62 -10.26 -25.37
C ALA A 173 -5.86 -9.59 -26.02
N LYS A 174 -6.51 -10.24 -27.00
CA LYS A 174 -7.73 -9.74 -27.64
C LYS A 174 -8.87 -9.57 -26.62
N MET A 175 -9.21 -10.64 -25.90
CA MET A 175 -10.27 -10.64 -24.89
C MET A 175 -9.96 -9.69 -23.73
N ALA A 176 -8.69 -9.58 -23.31
CA ALA A 176 -8.28 -8.61 -22.28
C ALA A 176 -8.50 -7.15 -22.74
N LYS A 177 -8.27 -6.85 -24.03
CA LYS A 177 -8.53 -5.52 -24.62
C LYS A 177 -10.03 -5.25 -24.82
N GLU A 178 -10.82 -6.27 -25.11
CA GLU A 178 -12.28 -6.20 -25.18
C GLU A 178 -12.89 -5.98 -23.79
N PHE A 179 -12.46 -6.74 -22.78
CA PHE A 179 -12.83 -6.54 -21.38
C PHE A 179 -12.44 -5.14 -20.89
N ALA A 180 -11.24 -4.65 -21.24
CA ALA A 180 -10.82 -3.28 -20.89
C ALA A 180 -11.69 -2.19 -21.53
N LYS A 181 -12.20 -2.40 -22.76
CA LYS A 181 -13.18 -1.50 -23.39
C LYS A 181 -14.55 -1.57 -22.71
N TRP A 182 -15.02 -2.78 -22.41
CA TRP A 182 -16.31 -3.01 -21.73
C TRP A 182 -16.31 -2.46 -20.30
N LEU A 183 -15.21 -2.62 -19.56
CA LEU A 183 -15.11 -2.18 -18.17
C LEU A 183 -15.27 -0.65 -18.02
N VAL A 184 -14.83 0.12 -19.02
CA VAL A 184 -14.96 1.59 -19.05
C VAL A 184 -16.19 2.11 -19.79
N SER A 185 -16.96 1.24 -20.46
CA SER A 185 -18.16 1.70 -21.16
C SER A 185 -19.28 2.01 -20.17
N LYS A 186 -20.00 3.12 -20.41
CA LYS A 186 -21.13 3.55 -19.58
C LYS A 186 -22.19 2.46 -19.45
N GLU A 187 -22.49 1.77 -20.54
CA GLU A 187 -23.55 0.76 -20.61
C GLU A 187 -23.12 -0.62 -20.09
N GLY A 188 -21.81 -0.88 -20.02
CA GLY A 188 -21.21 -2.16 -19.62
C GLY A 188 -20.73 -2.14 -18.17
N GLY A 189 -19.41 -2.19 -17.99
CA GLY A 189 -18.81 -2.36 -16.65
C GLY A 189 -19.11 -1.22 -15.69
N GLN A 190 -19.25 0.02 -16.16
CA GLN A 190 -19.58 1.15 -15.29
C GLN A 190 -21.00 1.04 -14.72
N LYS A 191 -21.98 0.60 -15.52
CA LYS A 191 -23.35 0.29 -15.06
C LYS A 191 -23.39 -0.83 -14.02
N VAL A 192 -22.53 -1.85 -14.17
CA VAL A 192 -22.40 -2.92 -13.18
C VAL A 192 -21.78 -2.40 -11.88
N ILE A 193 -20.77 -1.54 -11.96
CA ILE A 193 -20.13 -0.90 -10.79
C ILE A 193 -21.13 -0.02 -10.03
N GLU A 194 -21.90 0.81 -10.76
CA GLU A 194 -22.95 1.68 -10.20
C GLU A 194 -24.03 0.87 -9.47
N GLY A 195 -24.45 -0.27 -10.04
CA GLY A 195 -25.42 -1.17 -9.43
C GLY A 195 -24.88 -2.08 -8.32
N PHE A 196 -23.56 -2.18 -8.13
CA PHE A 196 -22.98 -3.15 -7.19
C PHE A 196 -23.13 -2.73 -5.73
N LYS A 197 -23.89 -3.52 -4.97
CA LYS A 197 -24.25 -3.22 -3.58
C LYS A 197 -23.76 -4.28 -2.60
N LYS A 198 -23.37 -3.82 -1.41
CA LYS A 198 -23.12 -4.64 -0.22
C LYS A 198 -23.90 -4.08 0.95
N ASP A 199 -24.61 -4.94 1.67
CA ASP A 199 -25.45 -4.54 2.82
C ASP A 199 -26.47 -3.42 2.48
N GLY A 200 -27.01 -3.46 1.25
CA GLY A 200 -27.93 -2.47 0.69
C GLY A 200 -27.29 -1.18 0.15
N GLN A 201 -26.01 -0.93 0.46
CA GLN A 201 -25.27 0.27 0.08
C GLN A 201 -24.48 0.06 -1.21
N GLN A 202 -24.38 1.09 -2.06
CA GLN A 202 -23.46 1.09 -3.20
C GLN A 202 -22.02 1.03 -2.68
N LEU A 203 -21.22 0.07 -3.15
CA LEU A 203 -19.90 -0.18 -2.57
C LEU A 203 -18.79 0.67 -3.20
N TYR A 204 -18.86 0.91 -4.51
CA TYR A 204 -17.85 1.64 -5.28
C TYR A 204 -18.53 2.73 -6.13
N SER A 205 -17.85 3.85 -6.35
CA SER A 205 -18.33 4.83 -7.33
C SER A 205 -17.81 4.48 -8.74
N PRO A 206 -18.56 4.81 -9.79
CA PRO A 206 -18.09 4.75 -11.18
C PRO A 206 -16.86 5.63 -11.43
N ALA A 207 -16.23 5.42 -12.58
CA ALA A 207 -15.11 6.22 -13.05
C ALA A 207 -15.52 7.68 -13.26
N PRO A 208 -14.62 8.65 -12.98
CA PRO A 208 -14.79 10.02 -13.44
C PRO A 208 -15.07 10.06 -14.93
N TYR A 209 -15.95 10.98 -15.31
CA TYR A 209 -16.38 11.09 -16.71
C TYR A 209 -15.19 11.43 -17.62
N ARG A 210 -15.04 10.65 -18.68
CA ARG A 210 -14.13 10.93 -19.79
C ARG A 210 -14.95 11.18 -21.06
N HIS A 211 -14.56 12.24 -21.77
CA HIS A 211 -14.79 12.30 -23.21
C HIS A 211 -13.89 11.24 -23.86
N ILE A 212 -14.48 10.38 -24.70
CA ILE A 212 -13.82 9.27 -25.42
C ILE A 212 -14.09 9.45 -26.91
#